data_AF-A0A3B4B192-F1
#
_entry.id   AF-A0A3B4B192-F1
#
_cell.length_a   1.000
_cell.length_b   1.000
_cell.length_c   1.000
_cell.angle_alpha   90.00
_cell.angle_beta   90.00
_cell.angle_gamma   90.00
#
_symmetry.space_group_name_H-M   'P 1'
#
loop_
_entity.id
_entity.type
_entity.pdbx_description
1 polymer ?
#
loop_
_entity_poly.entity_id
_entity_poly.type
_entity_poly.pdbx_seq_one_letter_code
_entity_poly.pdbx_strand_id
1 'polypeptide(L)'
;MKPSHGVIILCVLATVTLICESAHQKLNSVSSVPKHSLLLLHWFANQIDFDQYGRVTLTFNPNTDFGSHPYANYEGLLYPSPTGYQYYTVGNLNLSFPVHVRNPPAREYDGRNQVRIIFSAERRNNRIRSVFLTQHERYPSSSYDPNHTFEISTILLRDIRRFSWDTLVRLQSPASTPTSYRGNDSVCSTCLMFTCFILFLIVAIIIISLLANAK
;
A
#
# COMPACT_ATOMS: atom_id res chain seq x y z
N MET A 1 1.04 5.16 44.21
CA MET A 1 -0.04 4.17 43.97
C MET A 1 0.45 3.18 42.93
N LYS A 2 0.52 1.89 43.24
CA LYS A 2 0.86 0.86 42.24
C LYS A 2 -0.41 0.55 41.44
N PRO A 3 -0.38 0.58 40.10
CA PRO A 3 -1.56 0.21 39.31
C PRO A 3 -1.96 -1.23 39.65
N SER A 4 -3.26 -1.48 39.78
CA SER A 4 -3.74 -2.83 40.06
C SER A 4 -3.45 -3.73 38.86
N HIS A 5 -3.12 -5.00 39.12
CA HIS A 5 -2.80 -5.96 38.06
C HIS A 5 -3.88 -6.02 36.98
N GLY A 6 -5.16 -5.88 37.34
CA GLY A 6 -6.27 -5.85 36.38
C GLY A 6 -6.17 -4.71 35.36
N VAL A 7 -5.66 -3.54 35.75
CA VAL A 7 -5.47 -2.39 34.84
C VAL A 7 -4.36 -2.67 33.83
N ILE A 8 -3.27 -3.31 34.26
CA ILE A 8 -2.16 -3.67 33.38
C ILE A 8 -2.61 -4.69 32.33
N ILE A 9 -3.36 -5.72 32.74
CA ILE A 9 -3.88 -6.76 31.84
C ILE A 9 -4.82 -6.16 30.81
N LEU A 10 -5.74 -5.29 31.23
CA LEU A 10 -6.68 -4.62 30.34
C LEU A 10 -5.96 -3.73 29.31
N CYS A 11 -4.95 -2.97 29.73
CA CYS A 11 -4.14 -2.16 28.82
C CYS A 11 -3.41 -3.02 27.79
N VAL A 12 -2.81 -4.15 28.19
CA VAL A 12 -2.11 -5.04 27.27
C VAL A 12 -3.07 -5.66 26.26
N LEU A 13 -4.22 -6.17 26.68
CA LEU A 13 -5.23 -6.72 25.78
C LEU A 13 -5.73 -5.66 24.78
N ALA A 14 -6.01 -4.45 25.25
CA ALA A 14 -6.42 -3.33 24.40
C ALA A 14 -5.36 -2.96 23.34
N THR A 15 -4.08 -2.94 23.72
CA THR A 15 -2.99 -2.68 22.76
C THR A 15 -2.87 -3.77 21.71
N VAL A 16 -3.00 -5.05 22.09
CA VAL A 16 -2.95 -6.17 21.15
C VAL A 16 -4.13 -6.12 20.17
N THR A 17 -5.35 -5.83 20.64
CA THR A 17 -6.53 -5.70 19.77
C THR A 17 -6.38 -4.56 18.77
N LEU A 18 -5.86 -3.40 19.21
CA LEU A 18 -5.61 -2.25 18.34
C LEU A 18 -4.56 -2.55 17.26
N ILE A 19 -3.49 -3.27 17.63
CA ILE A 19 -2.46 -3.68 16.67
C ILE A 19 -3.06 -4.65 15.63
N CYS A 20 -3.85 -5.64 16.06
CA CYS A 20 -4.50 -6.57 15.16
C CYS A 20 -5.48 -5.89 14.20
N GLU A 21 -6.29 -4.95 14.68
CA GLU A 21 -7.23 -4.20 13.85
C GLU A 21 -6.51 -3.31 12.83
N SER A 22 -5.45 -2.62 13.25
CA SER A 22 -4.63 -1.81 12.35
C SER A 22 -3.94 -2.66 11.26
N ALA A 23 -3.46 -3.85 11.60
CA ALA A 23 -2.87 -4.78 10.65
C ALA A 23 -3.92 -5.33 9.68
N HIS A 24 -5.12 -5.63 10.16
CA HIS A 24 -6.24 -6.09 9.34
C HIS A 24 -6.71 -5.01 8.35
N GLN A 25 -6.89 -3.77 8.80
CA GLN A 25 -7.23 -2.63 7.92
C GLN A 25 -6.14 -2.38 6.86
N LYS A 26 -4.87 -2.52 7.26
CA LYS A 26 -3.74 -2.38 6.33
C LYS A 26 -3.66 -3.51 5.31
N LEU A 27 -4.02 -4.73 5.69
CA LEU A 27 -4.07 -5.86 4.76
C LEU A 27 -5.28 -5.78 3.82
N ASN A 28 -6.43 -5.33 4.33
CA ASN A 28 -7.65 -5.14 3.53
C ASN A 28 -7.50 -4.01 2.51
N SER A 29 -6.80 -2.92 2.85
CA SER A 29 -6.49 -1.85 1.89
C SER A 29 -5.53 -2.30 0.78
N VAL A 30 -4.75 -3.36 1.00
CA VAL A 30 -3.87 -3.97 0.00
C VAL A 30 -4.61 -5.06 -0.80
N SER A 31 -5.59 -5.76 -0.22
CA SER A 31 -6.34 -6.83 -0.89
C SER A 31 -7.45 -6.31 -1.83
N SER A 32 -7.97 -5.10 -1.62
CA SER A 32 -8.93 -4.45 -2.52
C SER A 32 -8.28 -3.82 -3.75
N VAL A 33 -6.96 -3.60 -3.72
CA VAL A 33 -6.20 -3.07 -4.84
C VAL A 33 -5.99 -4.19 -5.86
N PRO A 34 -6.40 -4.03 -7.14
CA PRO A 34 -6.16 -5.06 -8.14
C PRO A 34 -4.67 -5.43 -8.17
N LYS A 35 -4.36 -6.73 -8.15
CA LYS A 35 -2.99 -7.23 -8.02
C LYS A 35 -2.01 -6.56 -8.98
N HIS A 36 -2.40 -6.38 -10.24
CA HIS A 36 -1.57 -5.74 -11.28
C HIS A 36 -1.26 -4.26 -10.97
N SER A 37 -2.15 -3.56 -10.27
CA SER A 37 -1.97 -2.19 -9.80
C SER A 37 -0.80 -2.04 -8.83
N LEU A 38 -0.45 -3.11 -8.09
CA LEU A 38 0.62 -3.07 -7.10
C LEU A 38 1.99 -2.78 -7.73
N LEU A 39 2.26 -3.23 -8.96
CA LEU A 39 3.54 -2.96 -9.61
C LEU A 39 3.64 -1.53 -10.12
N LEU A 40 2.55 -0.98 -10.68
CA LEU A 40 2.51 0.43 -11.04
C LEU A 40 2.64 1.30 -9.79
N LEU A 41 1.98 0.92 -8.69
CA LEU A 41 2.06 1.63 -7.43
C LEU A 41 3.46 1.54 -6.79
N HIS A 42 4.09 0.37 -6.86
CA HIS A 42 5.47 0.18 -6.43
C HIS A 42 6.46 1.01 -7.25
N TRP A 43 6.32 0.99 -8.57
CA TRP A 43 7.10 1.85 -9.46
C TRP A 43 6.92 3.32 -9.07
N PHE A 44 5.68 3.79 -8.91
CA PHE A 44 5.39 5.17 -8.53
C PHE A 44 5.99 5.52 -7.16
N ALA A 45 5.88 4.63 -6.17
CA ALA A 45 6.49 4.80 -4.86
C ALA A 45 8.03 4.92 -4.90
N ASN A 46 8.67 4.35 -5.93
CA ASN A 46 10.09 4.52 -6.19
C ASN A 46 10.44 5.79 -7.01
N GLN A 47 9.45 6.48 -7.57
CA GLN A 47 9.60 7.74 -8.31
C GLN A 47 9.20 8.98 -7.47
N ILE A 48 9.09 8.82 -6.16
CA ILE A 48 8.78 9.89 -5.21
C ILE A 48 9.76 9.85 -4.04
N ASP A 49 10.04 11.03 -3.49
CA ASP A 49 10.89 11.18 -2.32
C ASP A 49 10.10 11.55 -1.09
N PHE A 50 10.54 11.03 0.04
CA PHE A 50 10.01 11.33 1.37
C PHE A 50 11.07 12.13 2.13
N ASP A 51 10.71 13.32 2.60
CA ASP A 51 11.59 14.05 3.49
C ASP A 51 11.44 13.59 4.96
N GLN A 52 12.29 14.13 5.82
CA GLN A 52 12.28 13.85 7.26
C GLN A 52 10.98 14.21 7.98
N TYR A 53 10.13 15.05 7.37
CA TYR A 53 8.83 15.45 7.89
C TYR A 53 7.68 14.66 7.27
N GLY A 54 7.98 13.66 6.44
CA GLY A 54 6.99 12.85 5.74
C GLY A 54 6.30 13.57 4.59
N ARG A 55 6.81 14.72 4.14
CA ARG A 55 6.34 15.38 2.93
C ARG A 55 6.84 14.61 1.71
N VAL A 56 5.97 14.50 0.72
CA VAL A 56 6.23 13.71 -0.50
C VAL A 56 6.46 14.66 -1.66
N THR A 57 7.48 14.39 -2.47
CA THR A 57 7.82 15.20 -3.65
C THR A 57 8.07 14.30 -4.85
N LEU A 58 7.66 14.73 -6.06
CA LEU A 58 7.98 14.00 -7.29
C LEU A 58 9.47 14.10 -7.62
N THR A 59 10.01 13.03 -8.21
CA THR A 59 11.40 12.99 -8.74
C THR A 59 11.46 13.08 -10.26
N PHE A 60 10.31 13.22 -10.93
CA PHE A 60 10.17 13.30 -12.39
C PHE A 60 9.29 14.48 -12.80
N ASN A 61 9.33 14.86 -14.09
CA ASN A 61 8.46 15.91 -14.63
C ASN A 61 7.08 15.35 -14.98
N PRO A 62 6.01 15.73 -14.26
CA PRO A 62 4.67 15.16 -14.45
C PRO A 62 3.97 15.64 -15.74
N ASN A 63 4.59 16.55 -16.51
CA ASN A 63 4.05 17.04 -17.78
C ASN A 63 4.55 16.23 -19.00
N THR A 64 5.61 15.43 -18.84
CA THR A 64 6.31 14.81 -19.97
C THR A 64 6.71 13.36 -19.72
N ASP A 65 7.15 13.04 -18.50
CA ASP A 65 7.85 11.78 -18.27
C ASP A 65 6.85 10.65 -18.04
N PHE A 66 7.21 9.43 -18.45
CA PHE A 66 6.41 8.21 -18.21
C PHE A 66 4.97 8.28 -18.74
N GLY A 67 4.72 9.11 -19.74
CA GLY A 67 3.37 9.33 -20.26
C GLY A 67 2.44 10.05 -19.30
N SER A 68 2.99 10.70 -18.27
CA SER A 68 2.22 11.52 -17.36
C SER A 68 1.80 12.83 -18.02
N HIS A 69 0.64 13.33 -17.63
CA HIS A 69 0.09 14.58 -18.15
C HIS A 69 -0.92 15.18 -17.17
N PRO A 70 -1.22 16.50 -17.28
CA PRO A 70 -2.27 17.13 -16.50
C PRO A 70 -3.62 16.43 -16.68
N TYR A 71 -4.28 16.16 -15.56
CA TYR A 71 -5.64 15.61 -15.51
C TYR A 71 -6.60 16.71 -15.06
N ALA A 72 -7.61 16.98 -15.88
CA ALA A 72 -8.53 18.09 -15.68
C ALA A 72 -9.74 17.75 -14.80
N ASN A 73 -10.01 16.46 -14.55
CA ASN A 73 -11.12 16.00 -13.73
C ASN A 73 -12.49 16.52 -14.23
N TYR A 74 -12.73 16.44 -15.54
CA TYR A 74 -13.96 16.94 -16.19
C TYR A 74 -15.19 16.12 -15.80
N GLU A 75 -14.99 14.84 -15.51
CA GLU A 75 -16.01 13.90 -15.03
C GLU A 75 -16.40 14.13 -13.56
N GLY A 76 -15.71 15.02 -12.85
CA GLY A 76 -15.99 15.30 -11.44
C GLY A 76 -15.68 14.13 -10.49
N LEU A 77 -14.74 13.26 -10.87
CA LEU A 77 -14.33 12.10 -10.08
C LEU A 77 -13.77 12.50 -8.71
N LEU A 78 -12.94 13.54 -8.68
CA LEU A 78 -12.26 14.05 -7.50
C LEU A 78 -12.79 15.44 -7.11
N TYR A 79 -12.58 15.84 -5.86
CA TYR A 79 -12.76 17.23 -5.48
C TYR A 79 -11.79 18.13 -6.25
N PRO A 80 -12.19 19.39 -6.57
CA PRO A 80 -11.32 20.35 -7.23
C PRO A 80 -9.95 20.46 -6.56
N SER A 81 -8.90 20.63 -7.37
CA SER A 81 -7.56 20.81 -6.82
C SER A 81 -7.49 22.13 -6.03
N PRO A 82 -6.90 22.15 -4.82
CA PRO A 82 -6.68 23.38 -4.10
C PRO A 82 -5.82 24.36 -4.89
N THR A 83 -5.96 25.64 -4.56
CA THR A 83 -5.14 26.71 -5.15
C THR A 83 -3.66 26.38 -5.07
N GLY A 84 -2.97 26.45 -6.23
CA GLY A 84 -1.54 26.15 -6.35
C GLY A 84 -1.21 24.69 -6.71
N TYR A 85 -2.20 23.80 -6.70
CA TYR A 85 -2.06 22.39 -7.07
C TYR A 85 -2.68 22.10 -8.44
N GLN A 86 -2.20 21.04 -9.07
CA GLN A 86 -2.73 20.49 -10.31
C GLN A 86 -2.81 18.97 -10.17
N TYR A 87 -3.89 18.36 -10.67
CA TYR A 87 -3.92 16.91 -10.82
C TYR A 87 -3.20 16.49 -12.08
N TYR A 88 -2.49 15.37 -11.98
CA TYR A 88 -1.83 14.67 -13.06
C TYR A 88 -2.24 13.21 -13.04
N THR A 89 -2.15 12.56 -14.19
CA THR A 89 -2.37 11.12 -14.29
C THR A 89 -1.20 10.43 -14.95
N VAL A 90 -0.92 9.19 -14.55
CA VAL A 90 0.15 8.33 -15.07
C VAL A 90 -0.31 6.87 -15.06
N GLY A 91 0.33 6.01 -15.84
CA GLY A 91 0.02 4.58 -15.88
C GLY A 91 -0.47 4.06 -17.23
N ASN A 92 -0.30 4.83 -18.31
CA ASN A 92 -0.42 4.28 -19.65
C ASN A 92 0.81 3.41 -19.96
N LEU A 93 0.70 2.10 -19.71
CA LEU A 93 1.79 1.13 -19.84
C LEU A 93 2.32 0.96 -21.27
N ASN A 94 1.60 1.44 -22.28
CA ASN A 94 2.07 1.46 -23.67
C ASN A 94 3.13 2.55 -23.93
N LEU A 95 3.31 3.49 -23.00
CA LEU A 95 4.30 4.56 -23.09
C LEU A 95 5.61 4.17 -22.40
N SER A 96 6.53 5.13 -22.28
CA SER A 96 7.87 4.94 -21.72
C SER A 96 7.82 4.53 -20.25
N PHE A 97 7.77 3.23 -19.97
CA PHE A 97 7.95 2.63 -18.65
C PHE A 97 9.07 1.59 -18.67
N PRO A 98 9.73 1.31 -17.52
CA PRO A 98 10.63 0.18 -17.41
C PRO A 98 9.94 -1.13 -17.82
N VAL A 99 10.69 -2.04 -18.47
CA VAL A 99 10.14 -3.30 -19.02
C VAL A 99 9.39 -4.12 -17.96
N HIS A 100 9.89 -4.14 -16.72
CA HIS A 100 9.28 -4.88 -15.62
C HIS A 100 7.87 -4.37 -15.26
N VAL A 101 7.59 -3.07 -15.43
CA VAL A 101 6.26 -2.48 -15.21
C VAL A 101 5.33 -2.77 -16.38
N ARG A 102 5.85 -2.77 -17.62
CA ARG A 102 5.07 -3.00 -18.84
C ARG A 102 4.67 -4.45 -19.04
N ASN A 103 5.57 -5.37 -18.70
CA ASN A 103 5.42 -6.81 -18.93
C ASN A 103 5.51 -7.57 -17.60
N PRO A 104 4.50 -7.45 -16.73
CA PRO A 104 4.51 -8.16 -15.46
C PRO A 104 4.42 -9.68 -15.72
N PRO A 105 5.13 -10.52 -14.96
CA PRO A 105 5.16 -11.97 -15.16
C PRO A 105 3.85 -12.72 -14.82
N ALA A 106 2.74 -12.01 -14.53
CA ALA A 106 1.50 -12.60 -14.04
C ALA A 106 0.58 -13.10 -15.17
N ARG A 107 0.08 -14.34 -15.04
CA ARG A 107 -1.01 -14.93 -15.87
C ARG A 107 -2.39 -14.29 -15.63
N GLU A 108 -2.53 -13.48 -14.59
CA GLU A 108 -3.77 -12.76 -14.23
C GLU A 108 -3.84 -11.33 -14.79
N TYR A 109 -2.81 -10.88 -15.53
CA TYR A 109 -2.91 -9.64 -16.30
C TYR A 109 -3.74 -9.93 -17.55
N ASP A 110 -4.98 -9.41 -17.60
CA ASP A 110 -5.86 -9.55 -18.75
C ASP A 110 -5.42 -8.73 -19.98
N GLY A 111 -4.20 -8.16 -19.93
CA GLY A 111 -3.63 -7.33 -20.99
C GLY A 111 -4.15 -5.90 -20.99
N ARG A 112 -5.08 -5.54 -20.10
CA ARG A 112 -5.77 -4.26 -20.19
C ARG A 112 -4.98 -3.17 -19.47
N ASN A 113 -4.50 -2.22 -20.26
CA ASN A 113 -3.85 -1.00 -19.80
C ASN A 113 -4.88 -0.01 -19.21
N GLN A 114 -5.59 -0.43 -18.16
CA GLN A 114 -6.71 0.30 -17.55
C GLN A 114 -6.32 1.07 -16.30
N VAL A 115 -5.40 0.55 -15.49
CA VAL A 115 -5.05 1.17 -14.20
C VAL A 115 -4.30 2.48 -14.40
N ARG A 116 -4.67 3.47 -13.60
CA ARG A 116 -4.03 4.79 -13.57
C ARG A 116 -3.77 5.21 -12.13
N ILE A 117 -2.70 5.97 -11.95
CA ILE A 117 -2.47 6.73 -10.73
C ILE A 117 -2.80 8.18 -11.05
N ILE A 118 -3.65 8.80 -10.23
CA ILE A 118 -3.88 10.24 -10.24
C ILE A 118 -3.18 10.82 -9.02
N PHE A 119 -2.48 11.94 -9.16
CA PHE A 119 -1.88 12.61 -8.01
C PHE A 119 -2.01 14.12 -8.14
N SER A 120 -2.15 14.81 -7.00
CA SER A 120 -2.05 16.27 -6.97
C SER A 120 -0.64 16.69 -6.61
N ALA A 121 -0.06 17.58 -7.42
CA ALA A 121 1.25 18.17 -7.18
C ALA A 121 1.20 19.69 -7.20
N GLU A 122 1.93 20.32 -6.29
CA GLU A 122 2.12 21.75 -6.25
C GLU A 122 2.99 22.21 -7.43
N ARG A 123 2.53 23.21 -8.17
CA ARG A 123 3.14 23.65 -9.44
C ARG A 123 4.58 24.18 -9.29
N ARG A 124 4.99 24.59 -8.09
CA ARG A 124 6.27 25.28 -7.84
C ARG A 124 7.40 24.36 -7.38
N ASN A 125 7.08 23.37 -6.55
CA ASN A 125 8.07 22.54 -5.87
C ASN A 125 7.77 21.04 -6.01
N ASN A 126 6.78 20.66 -6.83
CA ASN A 126 6.36 19.28 -7.07
C ASN A 126 5.95 18.50 -5.81
N ARG A 127 5.54 19.21 -4.75
CA ARG A 127 5.04 18.58 -3.53
C ARG A 127 3.72 17.87 -3.81
N ILE A 128 3.66 16.59 -3.49
CA ILE A 128 2.46 15.78 -3.60
C ILE A 128 1.59 16.01 -2.37
N ARG A 129 0.29 16.20 -2.60
CA ARG A 129 -0.71 16.33 -1.52
C ARG A 129 -1.60 15.10 -1.42
N SER A 130 -2.03 14.54 -2.54
CA SER A 130 -2.87 13.34 -2.58
C SER A 130 -2.51 12.46 -3.75
N VAL A 131 -2.71 11.15 -3.58
CA VAL A 131 -2.47 10.11 -4.58
C VAL A 131 -3.69 9.21 -4.60
N PHE A 132 -4.17 8.87 -5.78
CA PHE A 132 -5.31 8.01 -6.00
C PHE A 132 -4.94 6.91 -6.98
N LEU A 133 -5.44 5.71 -6.74
CA LEU A 133 -5.41 4.62 -7.68
C LEU A 133 -6.80 4.50 -8.32
N THR A 134 -6.85 4.40 -9.64
CA THR A 134 -8.10 4.23 -10.38
C THR A 134 -7.91 3.28 -11.57
N GLN A 135 -8.99 3.02 -12.29
CA GLN A 135 -8.99 2.32 -13.56
C GLN A 135 -9.93 3.00 -14.54
N HIS A 136 -9.68 2.82 -15.84
CA HIS A 136 -10.68 3.13 -16.86
C HIS A 136 -11.94 2.29 -16.66
N GLU A 137 -13.10 2.89 -16.90
CA GLU A 137 -14.34 2.15 -17.10
C GLU A 137 -14.21 1.14 -18.24
N ARG A 138 -15.13 0.17 -18.30
CA ARG A 138 -15.11 -0.82 -19.38
C ARG A 138 -15.28 -0.10 -20.73
N TYR A 139 -14.49 -0.54 -21.71
CA TYR A 139 -14.54 -0.05 -23.10
C TYR A 139 -15.99 0.07 -23.59
N PRO A 140 -16.37 1.17 -24.28
CA PRO A 140 -15.50 2.17 -24.95
C PRO A 140 -15.14 3.42 -24.15
N SER A 141 -15.46 3.48 -22.86
CA SER A 141 -15.20 4.67 -22.05
C SER A 141 -13.70 4.91 -21.82
N SER A 142 -13.28 6.17 -21.93
CA SER A 142 -11.96 6.66 -21.46
C SER A 142 -12.07 7.35 -20.11
N SER A 143 -13.24 7.32 -19.48
CA SER A 143 -13.48 7.89 -18.17
C SER A 143 -12.93 6.95 -17.10
N TYR A 144 -12.54 7.54 -15.98
CA TYR A 144 -12.13 6.79 -14.81
C TYR A 144 -13.35 6.31 -14.02
N ASP A 145 -13.25 5.08 -13.51
CA ASP A 145 -14.30 4.40 -12.79
C ASP A 145 -14.41 4.92 -11.35
N PRO A 146 -15.49 5.63 -10.98
CA PRO A 146 -15.64 6.16 -9.64
C PRO A 146 -15.77 5.08 -8.56
N ASN A 147 -16.27 3.89 -8.91
CA ASN A 147 -16.42 2.78 -7.95
C ASN A 147 -15.09 2.10 -7.64
N HIS A 148 -14.08 2.32 -8.49
CA HIS A 148 -12.75 1.73 -8.36
C HIS A 148 -11.67 2.81 -8.25
N THR A 149 -12.00 3.93 -7.61
CA THR A 149 -11.07 5.01 -7.29
C THR A 149 -10.82 5.08 -5.79
N PHE A 150 -9.56 4.91 -5.39
CA PHE A 150 -9.16 4.82 -3.99
C PHE A 150 -8.04 5.80 -3.67
N GLU A 151 -8.18 6.57 -2.60
CA GLU A 151 -7.06 7.39 -2.10
C GLU A 151 -6.01 6.49 -1.44
N ILE A 152 -4.76 6.69 -1.84
CA ILE A 152 -3.61 5.93 -1.36
C ILE A 152 -2.88 6.75 -0.30
N SER A 153 -2.77 6.17 0.90
CA SER A 153 -2.02 6.80 1.98
C SER A 153 -0.53 6.86 1.70
N THR A 154 0.13 7.90 2.21
CA THR A 154 1.60 8.04 2.15
C THR A 154 2.32 6.94 2.93
N ILE A 155 1.68 6.38 3.96
CA ILE A 155 2.18 5.22 4.71
C ILE A 155 2.25 4.01 3.79
N LEU A 156 1.18 3.73 3.03
CA LEU A 156 1.17 2.62 2.07
C LEU A 156 2.22 2.80 0.97
N LEU A 157 2.41 4.02 0.45
CA LEU A 157 3.48 4.30 -0.52
C LEU A 157 4.88 4.03 0.07
N ARG A 158 5.11 4.40 1.33
CA ARG A 158 6.39 4.14 2.01
C ARG A 158 6.61 2.63 2.22
N ASP A 159 5.56 1.91 2.60
CA ASP A 159 5.65 0.49 2.85
C ASP A 159 5.82 -0.31 1.56
N ILE A 160 5.07 0.02 0.50
CA ILE A 160 5.17 -0.70 -0.77
C ILE A 160 6.59 -0.60 -1.33
N ARG A 161 7.26 0.56 -1.20
CA ARG A 161 8.64 0.78 -1.63
C ARG A 161 9.65 -0.18 -0.97
N ARG A 162 9.35 -0.71 0.22
CA ARG A 162 10.24 -1.64 0.95
C ARG A 162 10.16 -3.07 0.44
N PHE A 163 9.11 -3.41 -0.31
CA PHE A 163 8.99 -4.75 -0.87
C PHE A 163 9.93 -4.92 -2.06
N SER A 164 10.57 -6.08 -2.12
CA SER A 164 11.30 -6.50 -3.30
C SER A 164 10.31 -6.75 -4.45
N TRP A 165 10.81 -6.60 -5.68
CA TRP A 165 10.05 -6.92 -6.88
C TRP A 165 9.49 -8.36 -6.84
N ASP A 166 10.32 -9.32 -6.43
CA ASP A 166 9.94 -10.74 -6.34
C ASP A 166 8.82 -10.97 -5.33
N THR A 167 8.85 -10.25 -4.20
CA THR A 167 7.78 -10.32 -3.20
C THR A 167 6.46 -9.84 -3.79
N LEU A 168 6.46 -8.72 -4.53
CA LEU A 168 5.25 -8.19 -5.15
C LEU A 168 4.71 -9.11 -6.24
N VAL A 169 5.57 -9.63 -7.11
CA VAL A 169 5.18 -10.62 -8.14
C VAL A 169 4.56 -11.88 -7.51
N ARG A 170 5.07 -12.33 -6.36
CA ARG A 170 4.49 -13.47 -5.62
C ARG A 170 3.11 -13.14 -5.05
N LEU A 171 2.90 -11.93 -4.53
CA LEU A 171 1.59 -11.46 -4.08
C LEU A 171 0.57 -11.38 -5.23
N GLN A 172 1.03 -11.26 -6.47
CA GLN A 172 0.18 -11.28 -7.65
C GLN A 172 -0.16 -12.68 -8.16
N SER A 173 0.59 -13.72 -7.76
CA SER A 173 0.36 -15.09 -8.25
C SER A 173 -0.84 -15.74 -7.55
N PRO A 174 -1.65 -16.57 -8.23
CA PRO A 174 -2.64 -17.39 -7.54
C PRO A 174 -1.92 -18.36 -6.61
N ALA A 175 -2.45 -18.56 -5.39
CA ALA A 175 -1.92 -19.53 -4.45
C ALA A 175 -1.90 -20.92 -5.12
N SER A 176 -0.72 -21.38 -5.51
CA SER A 176 -0.53 -22.75 -5.98
C SER A 176 -0.76 -23.70 -4.80
N THR A 177 -1.58 -24.72 -5.03
CA THR A 177 -1.80 -25.86 -4.14
C THR A 177 -0.48 -26.45 -3.62
N PRO A 178 -0.45 -26.97 -2.37
CA PRO A 178 0.79 -27.32 -1.70
C PRO A 178 1.31 -28.65 -2.23
N THR A 179 2.33 -28.62 -3.10
CA THR A 179 3.22 -29.77 -3.28
C THR A 179 4.65 -29.34 -2.99
N SER A 180 5.19 -29.97 -1.96
CA SER A 180 6.54 -29.92 -1.39
C SER A 180 7.49 -28.84 -1.91
N TYR A 181 7.69 -27.77 -1.13
CA TYR A 181 8.91 -26.98 -1.21
C TYR A 181 9.56 -26.84 0.17
N ARG A 182 10.70 -27.53 0.27
CA ARG A 182 11.73 -27.47 1.30
C ARG A 182 12.65 -26.32 0.89
N GLY A 183 12.53 -25.17 1.51
CA GLY A 183 13.33 -23.98 1.19
C GLY A 183 13.13 -22.90 2.26
N ASN A 184 14.23 -22.51 2.89
CA ASN A 184 14.31 -21.68 4.10
C ASN A 184 14.05 -20.18 3.85
N ASP A 185 12.89 -19.80 3.32
CA ASP A 185 12.50 -18.38 3.25
C ASP A 185 11.05 -18.20 3.71
N SER A 186 10.83 -18.36 5.02
CA SER A 186 9.56 -18.09 5.68
C SER A 186 9.55 -16.68 6.28
N VAL A 187 9.43 -15.66 5.43
CA VAL A 187 9.01 -14.32 5.88
C VAL A 187 7.65 -14.02 5.28
N CYS A 188 6.62 -14.76 5.70
CA CYS A 188 5.23 -14.37 5.52
C CYS A 188 4.31 -15.31 6.34
N SER A 189 3.38 -14.74 7.09
CA SER A 189 2.39 -15.42 7.95
C SER A 189 2.92 -16.07 9.24
N THR A 190 3.93 -16.94 9.18
CA THR A 190 4.48 -17.54 10.42
C THR A 190 5.15 -16.50 11.31
N CYS A 191 5.90 -15.55 10.74
CA CYS A 191 6.59 -14.53 11.54
C CYS A 191 5.63 -13.58 12.27
N LEU A 192 4.46 -13.28 11.70
CA LEU A 192 3.42 -12.45 12.34
C LEU A 192 2.70 -13.24 13.46
N MET A 193 2.42 -14.52 13.21
CA MET A 193 1.91 -15.44 14.22
C MET A 193 2.95 -15.69 15.33
N PHE A 194 4.24 -15.79 15.00
CA PHE A 194 5.33 -15.93 15.96
C PHE A 194 5.54 -14.65 16.77
N THR A 195 5.44 -13.46 16.17
CA THR A 195 5.49 -12.21 16.95
C THR A 195 4.29 -12.09 17.88
N CYS A 196 3.08 -12.44 17.43
CA CYS A 196 1.91 -12.46 18.30
C CYS A 196 1.98 -13.55 19.39
N PHE A 197 2.52 -14.73 19.07
CA PHE A 197 2.67 -15.85 20.00
C PHE A 197 3.80 -15.61 21.01
N ILE A 198 4.91 -15.01 20.60
CA ILE A 198 5.99 -14.56 21.49
C ILE A 198 5.48 -13.43 22.38
N LEU A 199 4.73 -12.46 21.85
CA LEU A 199 4.12 -11.40 22.65
C LEU A 199 3.11 -12.01 23.65
N PHE A 200 2.31 -12.99 23.24
CA PHE A 200 1.39 -13.71 24.09
C PHE A 200 2.11 -14.50 25.19
N LEU A 201 3.20 -15.20 24.87
CA LEU A 201 4.03 -15.93 25.84
C LEU A 201 4.73 -14.98 26.81
N ILE A 202 5.26 -13.85 26.34
CA ILE A 202 5.88 -12.82 27.19
C ILE A 202 4.83 -12.26 28.15
N VAL A 203 3.64 -11.93 27.66
CA VAL A 203 2.53 -11.45 28.50
C VAL A 203 2.10 -12.53 29.50
N ALA A 204 1.98 -13.79 29.08
CA ALA A 204 1.63 -14.90 29.97
C ALA A 204 2.69 -15.14 31.06
N ILE A 205 3.99 -15.06 30.73
CA ILE A 205 5.09 -15.19 31.70
C ILE A 205 5.08 -14.03 32.69
N ILE A 206 4.82 -12.81 32.22
CA ILE A 206 4.69 -11.62 33.08
C ILE A 206 3.49 -11.78 34.02
N ILE A 207 2.33 -12.25 33.53
CA ILE A 207 1.14 -12.56 34.33
C ILE A 207 1.45 -13.58 35.42
N ILE A 208 2.07 -14.72 35.05
CA ILE A 208 2.40 -15.79 35.98
C ILE A 208 3.40 -15.30 37.04
N SER A 209 4.39 -14.51 36.65
CA SER A 209 5.39 -13.94 37.57
C SER A 209 4.78 -12.92 38.54
N LEU A 210 3.78 -12.15 38.09
CA LEU A 210 3.05 -11.20 38.95
C LEU A 210 2.09 -11.92 39.90
N LEU A 211 1.45 -13.01 39.47
CA LEU A 211 0.60 -13.84 40.31
C LEU A 211 1.39 -14.65 41.34
N ALA A 212 2.59 -15.14 40.98
CA ALA A 212 3.49 -15.85 41.89
C ALA A 212 4.04 -14.96 43.01
N ASN A 213 4.24 -13.67 42.75
CA ASN A 213 4.69 -12.67 43.73
C ASN A 213 3.54 -12.02 44.53
N ALA A 214 2.29 -12.44 44.29
CA ALA A 214 1.11 -11.94 45.01
C ALA A 214 0.65 -12.86 46.16
N LYS A 215 1.44 -13.89 46.50
CA LYS A 215 1.32 -14.71 47.71
C LYS A 215 2.31 -14.27 48.78
#